data_AF-A0A949I112-F1
#
_entry.id   AF-A0A949I112-F1
#
_cell.length_a   1.000
_cell.length_b   1.000
_cell.length_c   1.000
_cell.angle_alpha   90.00
_cell.angle_beta   90.00
_cell.angle_gamma   90.00
#
_symmetry.space_group_name_H-M   'P 1'
#
loop_
_entity.id
_entity.type
_entity.pdbx_description
1 polymer ?
#
loop_
_entity_poly.entity_id
_entity_poly.type
_entity_poly.pdbx_seq_one_letter_code
_entity_poly.pdbx_strand_id
1 'polypeptide(L)'
;VSNSKLALTDPATEQKAGMIGFHSLTVRAFKLELEDRCEDYGQIASYLGTVPEQARAFVLDDHHVFQTGQSQPVCGNTAAMLGRTRYAPHFKITGDTRVHHGLFDCGPKPLAAGPGNGIAPSGSCC
;
A
#
# COMPACT_ATOMS: atom_id res chain seq x y z
N VAL A 1 8.07 1.79 0.16
CA VAL A 1 7.80 2.26 1.53
C VAL A 1 8.62 1.40 2.46
N SER A 2 9.20 1.94 3.54
CA SER A 2 10.00 1.18 4.50
C SER A 2 9.60 1.56 5.92
N ASN A 3 9.66 0.60 6.84
CA ASN A 3 9.41 0.81 8.27
C ASN A 3 10.47 0.07 9.10
N SER A 4 11.19 0.80 9.95
CA SER A 4 12.14 0.20 10.89
C SER A 4 12.01 0.84 12.27
N LYS A 5 11.98 0.01 13.31
CA LYS A 5 12.01 0.46 14.70
C LYS A 5 13.32 1.21 14.97
N LEU A 6 13.20 2.38 15.59
CA LEU A 6 14.32 3.20 16.02
C LEU A 6 14.54 2.96 17.52
N ALA A 7 15.71 2.44 17.88
CA ALA A 7 16.08 2.27 19.29
C ALA A 7 16.59 3.59 19.86
N LEU A 8 16.10 3.96 21.04
CA LEU A 8 16.70 5.02 21.83
C LEU A 8 17.92 4.43 22.56
N THR A 9 19.10 5.02 22.35
CA THR A 9 20.34 4.51 22.93
C THR A 9 20.79 5.27 24.18
N ASP A 10 20.17 6.43 24.46
CA ASP A 10 20.43 7.23 25.65
C ASP A 10 19.39 6.92 26.74
N PRO A 11 19.80 6.39 27.91
CA PRO A 11 18.87 5.99 28.97
C PRO A 11 18.02 7.14 29.52
N ALA A 12 18.55 8.36 29.60
CA ALA A 12 17.80 9.52 30.08
C ALA A 12 16.67 9.91 29.10
N THR A 13 16.93 9.80 27.80
CA THR A 13 15.94 10.02 26.74
C THR A 13 14.90 8.90 26.72
N GLU A 14 15.31 7.64 26.88
CA GLU A 14 14.39 6.50 26.97
C GLU A 14 13.44 6.63 28.18
N GLN A 15 13.96 7.00 29.35
CA GLN A 15 13.15 7.23 30.54
C GLN A 15 12.12 8.35 30.33
N LYS A 16 12.49 9.43 29.64
CA LYS A 16 11.57 10.53 29.31
C LYS A 16 10.52 10.12 28.28
N ALA A 17 10.90 9.29 27.30
CA ALA A 17 10.00 8.82 26.27
C ALA A 17 8.97 7.80 26.80
N GLY A 18 9.29 7.08 27.88
CA GLY A 18 8.39 6.11 28.49
C GLY A 18 7.97 5.03 27.51
N MET A 19 6.67 4.94 27.20
CA MET A 19 6.09 3.90 26.34
C MET A 19 6.02 4.28 24.85
N ILE A 20 6.62 5.40 24.44
CA ILE A 20 6.57 5.89 23.05
C ILE A 20 7.53 5.09 22.17
N GLY A 21 7.01 4.49 21.09
CA GLY A 21 7.81 3.79 20.08
C GLY A 21 8.20 4.70 18.92
N PHE A 22 9.50 4.75 18.60
CA PHE A 22 10.02 5.55 17.48
C PHE A 22 10.25 4.68 16.25
N HIS A 23 9.90 5.21 15.07
CA HIS A 23 10.02 4.51 13.80
C HIS A 23 10.57 5.45 12.73
N SER A 24 11.42 4.91 11.86
CA SER A 24 11.80 5.56 10.61
C SER A 24 10.90 5.05 9.49
N LEU A 25 10.13 5.95 8.89
CA LEU A 25 9.14 5.65 7.85
C LEU A 25 9.49 6.37 6.55
N THR A 26 9.50 5.64 5.43
CA THR A 26 9.53 6.24 4.09
C THR A 26 8.14 6.23 3.49
N VAL A 27 7.44 7.36 3.53
CA VAL A 27 6.07 7.52 3.04
C VAL A 27 6.05 8.10 1.63
N ARG A 28 5.10 7.68 0.79
CA ARG A 28 4.82 8.27 -0.51
C ARG A 28 3.44 8.92 -0.50
N ALA A 29 3.39 10.24 -0.61
CA ALA A 29 2.14 10.99 -0.74
C ALA A 29 1.95 11.45 -2.19
N PHE A 30 0.76 11.24 -2.72
CA PHE A 30 0.38 11.67 -4.07
C PHE A 30 -0.63 12.80 -3.98
N LYS A 31 -0.43 13.86 -4.76
CA LYS A 31 -1.41 14.94 -4.91
C LYS A 31 -2.42 14.54 -5.99
N LEU A 32 -3.49 13.89 -5.57
CA LEU A 32 -4.62 13.43 -6.39
C LEU A 32 -5.89 13.51 -5.54
N GLU A 33 -7.05 13.64 -6.19
CA GLU A 33 -8.35 13.45 -5.53
C GLU A 33 -8.56 11.94 -5.33
N LEU A 34 -8.15 11.43 -4.17
CA LEU A 34 -8.24 10.02 -3.80
C LEU A 34 -9.37 9.82 -2.78
N GLU A 35 -9.99 8.65 -2.84
CA GLU A 35 -10.96 8.21 -1.83
C GLU A 35 -10.22 7.80 -0.55
N ASP A 36 -10.93 7.83 0.58
CA ASP A 36 -10.38 7.44 1.89
C ASP A 36 -10.16 5.92 2.02
N ARG A 37 -10.92 5.14 1.24
CA ARG A 37 -10.86 3.67 1.20
C ARG A 37 -10.45 3.17 -0.18
N CYS A 38 -10.05 1.89 -0.22
CA CYS A 38 -9.79 1.20 -1.47
C CYS A 38 -11.09 0.67 -2.06
N GLU A 39 -11.61 1.38 -3.04
CA GLU A 39 -12.81 0.99 -3.77
C GLU A 39 -12.47 0.19 -5.03
N ASP A 40 -13.28 -0.83 -5.32
CA ASP A 40 -13.17 -1.68 -6.50
C ASP A 40 -14.03 -1.11 -7.64
N TYR A 41 -13.38 -0.78 -8.75
CA TYR A 41 -14.01 -0.35 -9.99
C TYR A 41 -13.69 -1.31 -11.16
N GLY A 42 -13.19 -2.52 -10.87
CA GLY A 42 -12.82 -3.51 -11.87
C GLY A 42 -11.59 -3.13 -12.70
N GLN A 43 -10.75 -2.23 -12.18
CA GLN A 43 -9.58 -1.73 -12.90
C GLN A 43 -8.41 -2.71 -12.82
N ILE A 44 -7.67 -2.80 -13.92
CA ILE A 44 -6.51 -3.68 -14.07
C ILE A 44 -5.28 -2.84 -14.42
N ALA A 45 -4.17 -3.07 -13.73
CA ALA A 45 -2.89 -2.44 -14.02
C ALA A 45 -1.88 -3.48 -14.54
N SER A 46 -1.09 -3.09 -15.54
CA SER A 46 0.04 -3.89 -16.05
C SER A 46 1.29 -3.03 -16.16
N TYR A 47 2.37 -3.47 -15.53
CA TYR A 47 3.65 -2.76 -15.61
C TYR A 47 4.39 -3.10 -16.91
N LEU A 48 4.89 -2.08 -17.59
CA LEU A 48 5.52 -2.21 -18.90
C LEU A 48 7.02 -2.52 -18.83
N GLY A 49 7.65 -2.50 -17.65
CA GLY A 49 9.08 -2.77 -17.51
C GLY A 49 9.99 -1.62 -17.95
N THR A 50 9.43 -0.42 -18.14
CA THR A 50 10.13 0.72 -18.77
C THR A 50 10.78 1.69 -17.78
N VAL A 51 10.67 1.47 -16.47
CA VAL A 51 11.40 2.29 -15.48
C VAL A 51 12.86 1.80 -15.42
N PRO A 52 13.87 2.69 -15.55
CA PRO A 52 15.28 2.33 -15.44
C PRO A 52 15.57 1.58 -14.14
N GLU A 53 16.45 0.57 -14.21
CA GLU A 53 16.83 -0.32 -13.09
C GLU A 53 15.70 -1.18 -12.49
N GLN A 54 14.45 -1.01 -12.97
CA GLN A 54 13.28 -1.74 -12.50
C GLN A 54 12.60 -2.51 -13.63
N ALA A 55 13.39 -3.09 -14.54
CA ALA A 55 12.87 -3.77 -15.73
C ALA A 55 12.07 -5.06 -15.43
N ARG A 56 12.24 -5.67 -14.24
CA ARG A 56 11.55 -6.91 -13.87
C ARG A 56 10.28 -6.66 -13.09
N ALA A 57 10.33 -5.77 -12.10
CA ALA A 57 9.19 -5.44 -11.27
C ALA A 57 9.27 -4.00 -10.77
N PHE A 58 8.12 -3.39 -10.55
CA PHE A 58 7.97 -2.08 -9.91
C PHE A 58 7.30 -2.24 -8.55
N VAL A 59 7.87 -1.60 -7.53
CA VAL A 59 7.35 -1.62 -6.15
C VAL A 59 6.77 -0.24 -5.84
N LEU A 60 5.45 -0.15 -5.79
CA LEU A 60 4.74 1.11 -5.47
C LEU A 60 4.86 1.40 -3.96
N ASP A 61 4.52 0.40 -3.14
CA ASP A 61 4.61 0.38 -1.69
C ASP A 61 4.89 -1.07 -1.21
N ASP A 62 4.72 -1.34 0.08
CA ASP A 62 4.92 -2.65 0.70
C ASP A 62 3.84 -3.69 0.35
N HIS A 63 2.73 -3.30 -0.28
CA HIS A 63 1.62 -4.17 -0.67
C HIS A 63 1.52 -4.36 -2.19
N HIS A 64 1.98 -3.38 -2.97
CA HIS A 64 1.80 -3.31 -4.40
C HIS A 64 3.12 -3.55 -5.15
N VAL A 65 3.34 -4.80 -5.56
CA VAL A 65 4.42 -5.21 -6.45
C VAL A 65 3.85 -5.58 -7.81
N PHE A 66 4.33 -4.95 -8.87
CA PHE A 66 3.87 -5.20 -10.25
C PHE A 66 4.99 -5.87 -11.04
N GLN A 67 4.79 -7.12 -11.45
CA GLN A 67 5.69 -7.83 -12.35
C GLN A 67 5.49 -7.36 -13.80
N THR A 68 6.58 -7.25 -14.55
CA THR A 68 6.55 -6.78 -15.94
C THR A 68 5.73 -7.72 -16.81
N GLY A 69 4.82 -7.15 -17.60
CA GLY A 69 3.95 -7.89 -18.51
C GLY A 69 2.80 -8.65 -17.83
N GLN A 70 2.73 -8.66 -16.49
CA GLN A 70 1.62 -9.27 -15.76
C GLN A 70 0.55 -8.22 -15.47
N SER A 71 -0.70 -8.62 -15.67
CA SER A 71 -1.88 -7.84 -15.31
C SER A 71 -2.36 -8.25 -13.93
N GLN A 72 -2.67 -7.27 -13.07
CA GLN A 72 -3.29 -7.52 -11.78
C GLN A 72 -4.41 -6.53 -11.49
N PRO A 73 -5.49 -6.95 -10.80
CA PRO A 73 -6.56 -6.07 -10.38
C PRO A 73 -6.03 -5.07 -9.34
N VAL A 74 -6.56 -3.84 -9.37
CA VAL A 74 -6.18 -2.76 -8.47
C VAL A 74 -7.41 -1.95 -8.07
N CYS A 75 -7.38 -1.36 -6.88
CA CYS A 75 -8.39 -0.39 -6.47
C CYS A 75 -8.29 0.92 -7.27
N GLY A 76 -9.34 1.75 -7.20
CA GLY A 76 -9.42 3.04 -7.88
C GLY A 76 -8.26 3.98 -7.53
N ASN A 77 -7.88 4.04 -6.25
CA ASN A 77 -6.76 4.86 -5.79
C ASN A 77 -5.43 4.44 -6.43
N THR A 78 -5.12 3.14 -6.44
CA THR A 78 -3.89 2.62 -7.06
C THR A 78 -3.90 2.84 -8.57
N ALA A 79 -5.04 2.63 -9.24
CA ALA A 79 -5.19 2.94 -10.66
C ALA A 79 -4.91 4.43 -10.96
N ALA A 80 -5.42 5.34 -10.13
CA ALA A 80 -5.16 6.77 -10.26
C ALA A 80 -3.68 7.12 -10.00
N MET A 81 -3.05 6.56 -8.98
CA MET A 81 -1.62 6.77 -8.69
C MET A 81 -0.73 6.33 -9.85
N LEU A 82 -1.04 5.20 -10.49
CA LEU A 82 -0.26 4.68 -11.61
C LEU A 82 -0.57 5.41 -12.91
N GLY A 83 -1.83 5.71 -13.19
CA GLY A 83 -2.29 6.28 -14.47
C GLY A 83 -2.30 7.81 -14.56
N ARG A 84 -2.27 8.54 -13.44
CA ARG A 84 -2.43 10.02 -13.41
C ARG A 84 -1.23 10.75 -12.82
N THR A 85 -0.09 10.08 -12.71
CA THR A 85 1.17 10.65 -12.21
C THR A 85 2.30 10.40 -13.20
N ARG A 86 3.54 10.68 -12.81
CA ARG A 86 4.74 10.35 -13.59
C ARG A 86 4.87 8.87 -13.96
N TYR A 87 4.12 7.98 -13.30
CA TYR A 87 4.12 6.55 -13.62
C TYR A 87 3.29 6.18 -14.85
N ALA A 88 2.43 7.07 -15.34
CA ALA A 88 1.51 6.78 -16.43
C ALA A 88 2.18 6.20 -17.69
N PRO A 89 3.36 6.69 -18.15
CA PRO A 89 4.03 6.11 -19.31
C PRO A 89 4.54 4.68 -19.11
N HIS A 90 4.59 4.20 -17.87
CA HIS A 90 5.16 2.92 -17.49
C HIS A 90 4.10 1.86 -17.17
N PHE A 91 2.82 2.23 -17.19
CA PHE A 91 1.71 1.36 -16.83
C PHE A 91 0.60 1.41 -17.88
N LYS A 92 0.06 0.23 -18.20
CA LYS A 92 -1.22 0.11 -18.90
C LYS A 92 -2.33 -0.09 -17.87
N ILE A 93 -3.24 0.86 -17.78
CA ILE A 93 -4.45 0.77 -16.96
C ILE A 93 -5.64 0.43 -17.88
N THR A 94 -6.42 -0.57 -17.52
CA THR A 94 -7.66 -0.98 -18.22
C THR A 94 -8.84 -0.84 -17.26
N GLY A 95 -9.98 -0.37 -17.77
CA GLY A 95 -11.17 -0.06 -16.97
C GLY A 95 -11.29 1.43 -16.63
N ASP A 96 -12.44 1.81 -16.08
CA ASP A 96 -12.75 3.17 -15.62
C ASP A 96 -13.49 3.11 -14.27
N THR A 97 -13.88 4.25 -13.72
CA THR A 97 -14.55 4.34 -12.42
C THR A 97 -16.07 4.50 -12.54
N ARG A 98 -16.69 4.02 -13.63
CA ARG A 98 -18.14 4.18 -13.87
C ARG A 98 -19.00 3.20 -13.08
N VAL A 99 -18.47 2.01 -12.80
CA VAL A 99 -19.19 0.95 -12.09
C VAL A 99 -18.42 0.61 -10.82
N HIS A 100 -19.07 0.80 -9.69
CA HIS A 100 -18.51 0.47 -8.38
C HIS A 100 -18.93 -0.95 -7.99
N HIS A 101 -17.95 -1.75 -7.56
CA HIS A 101 -18.14 -3.15 -7.18
C HIS A 101 -18.03 -3.37 -5.66
N GLY A 102 -17.89 -2.30 -4.87
CA GLY A 102 -17.70 -2.35 -3.43
C GLY A 102 -16.24 -2.16 -3.04
N LEU A 103 -15.88 -2.65 -1.85
CA LEU A 103 -14.53 -2.52 -1.32
C LEU A 103 -13.57 -3.49 -2.00
N PHE A 104 -12.41 -2.97 -2.40
CA PHE A 104 -11.29 -3.77 -2.83
C PHE A 104 -10.52 -4.27 -1.62
N ASP A 105 -10.14 -5.54 -1.62
CA ASP A 105 -9.26 -6.13 -0.58
C ASP A 105 -7.83 -5.61 -0.76
N CYS A 106 -7.61 -4.35 -0.40
CA CYS A 106 -6.30 -3.71 -0.36
C CYS A 106 -5.82 -3.69 1.10
N GLY A 107 -4.67 -4.28 1.36
CA GLY A 107 -4.05 -4.17 2.67
C GLY A 107 -3.08 -5.29 2.99
N PRO A 108 -2.29 -5.14 4.06
CA PRO A 108 -1.53 -6.26 4.59
C PRO A 108 -2.53 -7.31 5.02
N LYS A 109 -2.35 -8.55 4.55
CA LYS A 109 -2.96 -9.69 5.23
C LYS A 109 -2.56 -9.57 6.70
N PRO A 110 -3.50 -9.58 7.65
CA PRO A 110 -3.15 -9.50 9.06
C PRO A 110 -2.08 -10.55 9.34
N LEU A 111 -0.97 -10.12 9.93
CA LEU A 111 0.04 -11.05 10.43
C LEU A 111 -0.71 -12.08 11.27
N ALA A 112 -0.61 -13.37 10.90
CA ALA A 112 -1.19 -14.43 11.69
C ALA A 112 -0.76 -14.21 13.14
N ALA A 113 -1.74 -14.03 14.03
CA ALA A 113 -1.47 -13.90 15.45
C ALA A 113 -0.59 -15.10 15.84
N GLY A 114 0.64 -14.83 16.27
CA GLY A 114 1.46 -15.84 16.92
C GLY A 114 0.66 -16.45 18.08
N PRO A 115 0.96 -17.68 18.50
CA PRO A 115 0.14 -18.39 19.48
C PRO A 115 0.16 -17.62 20.81
N GLY A 116 -0.87 -16.82 21.02
CA GLY A 116 -1.12 -16.01 22.18
C GLY A 116 -2.62 -16.07 22.44
N ASN A 117 -2.96 -16.56 23.64
CA ASN A 117 -4.29 -16.99 24.08
C ASN A 117 -5.46 -16.17 23.52
N GLY A 118 -6.45 -16.91 23.02
CA GLY A 118 -7.55 -16.38 22.24
C GLY A 118 -8.48 -15.43 22.97
N ILE A 119 -8.88 -14.39 22.24
CA ILE A 119 -10.20 -13.77 22.24
C ILE A 119 -10.54 -13.53 20.75
N ALA A 120 -11.69 -14.01 20.31
CA ALA A 120 -12.17 -13.84 18.93
C ALA A 120 -12.40 -12.35 18.59
N PRO A 121 -12.07 -11.87 17.37
CA PRO A 121 -12.51 -10.56 16.95
C PRO A 121 -13.97 -10.66 16.48
N SER A 122 -14.89 -10.44 17.42
CA SER A 122 -16.21 -9.89 17.10
C SER A 122 -16.04 -8.39 16.86
N GLY A 123 -16.35 -7.89 15.67
CA GLY A 123 -16.32 -6.45 15.43
C GLY A 123 -16.52 -6.00 14.00
N SER A 124 -17.75 -6.08 13.51
CA SER A 124 -18.28 -5.12 12.54
C SER A 124 -18.70 -3.88 13.30
N CYS A 125 -18.16 -2.68 12.99
CA CYS A 125 -18.85 -1.42 13.29
C CYS A 125 -18.34 -0.23 12.46
N CYS A 126 -19.32 0.49 11.90
CA CYS A 126 -19.36 1.86 11.35
C CYS A 126 -18.61 2.13 10.05
#